data_AF-A0AAW9W980-F1
#
_entry.id   AF-A0AAW9W980-F1
#
_cell.length_a   1.000
_cell.length_b   1.000
_cell.length_c   1.000
_cell.angle_alpha   90.00
_cell.angle_beta   90.00
_cell.angle_gamma   90.00
#
_symmetry.space_group_name_H-M   'P 1'
#
loop_
_entity.id
_entity.type
_entity.pdbx_description
1 polymer ?
#
loop_
_entity_poly.entity_id
_entity_poly.type
_entity_poly.pdbx_seq_one_letter_code
_entity_poly.pdbx_strand_id
1 'polypeptide(L)' 'MVDRARMLLVQHFLHAFGILHNAPDGSWGPISINACKFYQAHNNLQQTGLPDEATFVSIVNKSFLAGSR' A
#
# COMPACT_ATOMS: atom_id res chain seq x y z
N MET A 1 -11.22 -8.60 9.05
CA MET A 1 -11.80 -8.55 7.69
C MET A 1 -11.11 -7.40 6.98
N VAL A 2 -10.36 -7.64 5.90
CA VAL A 2 -9.70 -6.54 5.16
C VAL A 2 -10.81 -5.75 4.47
N ASP A 3 -11.06 -4.53 4.94
CA ASP A 3 -12.14 -3.69 4.46
C ASP A 3 -11.73 -2.93 3.18
N ARG A 4 -12.73 -2.61 2.34
CA ARG A 4 -12.52 -1.88 1.07
C ARG A 4 -11.86 -0.52 1.29
N ALA A 5 -12.14 0.16 2.40
CA ALA A 5 -11.57 1.47 2.68
C ALA A 5 -10.06 1.38 2.89
N ARG A 6 -9.58 0.36 3.62
CA ARG A 6 -8.17 0.05 3.77
C ARG A 6 -7.49 -0.27 2.45
N MET A 7 -8.11 -1.08 1.60
CA MET A 7 -7.60 -1.38 0.24
C MET A 7 -7.43 -0.08 -0.56
N LEU A 8 -8.45 0.75 -0.60
CA LEU A 8 -8.41 2.01 -1.33
C LEU A 8 -7.33 2.96 -0.78
N LEU A 9 -7.20 3.07 0.55
CA LEU A 9 -6.20 3.92 1.18
C LEU A 9 -4.78 3.47 0.84
N VAL A 10 -4.52 2.15 0.92
CA VAL A 10 -3.21 1.61 0.57
C VAL A 10 -2.91 1.82 -0.91
N GLN A 11 -3.84 1.56 -1.81
CA GLN A 11 -3.66 1.86 -3.24
C GLN A 11 -3.35 3.35 -3.47
N HIS A 12 -4.05 4.24 -2.77
CA HIS A 12 -3.82 5.68 -2.89
C HIS A 12 -2.38 6.06 -2.53
N PHE A 13 -1.85 5.53 -1.44
CA PHE A 13 -0.46 5.80 -1.06
C PHE A 13 0.55 5.10 -1.96
N LEU A 14 0.30 3.86 -2.38
CA LEU A 14 1.17 3.18 -3.36
C LEU A 14 1.22 3.97 -4.68
N HIS A 15 0.12 4.57 -5.10
CA HIS A 15 0.07 5.45 -6.25
C HIS A 15 0.83 6.76 -6.01
N ALA A 16 0.61 7.41 -4.86
CA ALA A 16 1.34 8.62 -4.49
C ALA A 16 2.86 8.40 -4.37
N PHE A 17 3.31 7.21 -3.97
CA PHE A 17 4.72 6.82 -3.93
C PHE A 17 5.29 6.44 -5.31
N GLY A 18 4.49 6.45 -6.38
CA GLY A 18 4.92 6.06 -7.72
C GLY A 18 5.14 4.56 -7.90
N ILE A 19 4.60 3.72 -7.00
CA ILE A 19 4.71 2.25 -7.06
C ILE A 19 3.54 1.66 -7.86
N LEU A 20 2.34 2.19 -7.67
CA LEU A 20 1.14 1.79 -8.39
C LEU A 20 0.83 2.83 -9.46
N HIS A 21 0.81 2.44 -10.74
CA HIS A 21 0.50 3.38 -11.83
C HIS A 21 -1.00 3.47 -12.14
N ASN A 22 -1.77 2.46 -11.75
CA ASN A 22 -3.21 2.44 -11.99
C ASN A 22 -3.94 3.29 -10.96
N ALA A 23 -5.06 3.89 -11.37
CA ALA A 23 -5.93 4.64 -10.49
C ALA A 23 -6.44 3.75 -9.33
N PRO A 24 -6.36 4.21 -8.07
CA PRO A 24 -6.95 3.51 -6.93
C PRO A 24 -8.47 3.33 -7.09
N ASP A 25 -8.96 2.09 -6.97
CA ASP A 25 -10.36 1.71 -7.19
C ASP A 25 -11.00 0.95 -6.00
N GLY A 26 -10.18 0.52 -5.05
CA GLY A 26 -10.54 -0.29 -3.90
C GLY A 26 -10.61 -1.80 -4.21
N SER A 27 -10.21 -2.22 -5.41
CA SER A 27 -10.16 -3.61 -5.84
C SER A 27 -8.75 -4.18 -5.70
N TRP A 28 -8.64 -5.29 -4.96
CA TRP A 28 -7.33 -5.90 -4.65
C TRP A 28 -6.93 -7.00 -5.65
N GLY A 29 -6.73 -6.60 -6.91
CA GLY A 29 -6.33 -7.51 -7.99
C GLY A 29 -4.82 -7.76 -8.08
N PRO A 30 -4.36 -8.52 -9.10
CA PRO A 30 -2.96 -8.88 -9.29
C PRO A 30 -1.99 -7.68 -9.34
N ILE A 31 -2.42 -6.55 -9.91
CA ILE A 31 -1.62 -5.33 -9.97
C ILE A 31 -1.40 -4.76 -8.56
N SER A 32 -2.46 -4.65 -7.75
CA SER A 32 -2.40 -4.21 -6.35
C SER A 32 -1.54 -5.15 -5.51
N ILE A 33 -1.66 -6.46 -5.73
CA ILE A 33 -0.85 -7.48 -5.05
C ILE A 33 0.64 -7.30 -5.36
N ASN A 34 1.00 -7.12 -6.64
CA ASN A 34 2.39 -6.95 -7.05
C ASN A 34 2.98 -5.63 -6.52
N ALA A 35 2.23 -4.53 -6.61
CA ALA A 35 2.63 -3.25 -6.04
C ALA A 35 2.83 -3.33 -4.52
N CYS A 36 1.94 -4.05 -3.82
CA CYS A 36 2.05 -4.29 -2.39
C CYS A 36 3.28 -5.12 -2.04
N LYS A 37 3.55 -6.21 -2.77
CA LYS A 37 4.77 -7.03 -2.57
C LYS A 37 6.04 -6.23 -2.81
N PHE A 38 6.06 -5.38 -3.84
CA PHE A 38 7.18 -4.50 -4.11
C PHE A 38 7.43 -3.54 -2.95
N TYR A 39 6.36 -2.89 -2.45
CA TYR A 39 6.44 -2.05 -1.26
C TYR A 39 6.94 -2.83 -0.05
N GLN A 40 6.37 -4.00 0.23
CA GLN A 40 6.74 -4.83 1.37
C GLN A 40 8.23 -5.22 1.30
N ALA A 41 8.70 -5.67 0.15
CA ALA A 41 10.11 -6.01 -0.06
C ALA A 41 11.04 -4.82 0.21
N HIS A 42 10.71 -3.63 -0.32
CA HIS A 42 11.51 -2.43 -0.15
C HIS A 42 11.53 -1.92 1.31
N ASN A 43 10.52 -2.27 2.12
CA ASN A 43 10.43 -1.85 3.52
C ASN A 43 10.71 -3.01 4.50
N ASN A 44 11.36 -4.09 4.05
CA ASN A 44 11.72 -5.25 4.85
C ASN A 44 10.53 -5.92 5.58
N LEU A 45 9.37 -5.91 4.94
CA LEU A 45 8.15 -6.59 5.42
C LEU A 45 7.98 -7.95 4.74
N GLN A 46 7.19 -8.82 5.36
CA GLN A 46 6.78 -10.06 4.72
C GLN A 46 5.98 -9.75 3.45
N GLN A 47 6.38 -10.37 2.33
CA GLN A 47 5.78 -10.12 1.01
C GLN A 47 4.45 -10.86 0.82
N THR A 48 3.50 -10.63 1.73
CA THR A 48 2.16 -11.26 1.70
C THR A 48 1.35 -10.81 0.48
N GLY A 49 1.64 -9.62 -0.07
CA GLY A 49 0.87 -8.99 -1.13
C GLY A 49 -0.52 -8.51 -0.69
N LEU A 50 -0.82 -8.62 0.59
CA LEU A 50 -2.04 -8.15 1.22
C LEU A 50 -1.74 -6.89 2.02
N PRO A 51 -2.70 -5.97 2.17
CA PRO A 51 -2.54 -4.80 3.02
C PRO A 51 -2.74 -5.20 4.48
N ASP A 52 -1.89 -6.08 5.00
CA ASP A 52 -1.89 -6.52 6.40
C ASP A 52 -1.47 -5.39 7.35
N GLU A 53 -1.52 -5.66 8.66
CA GLU A 53 -1.31 -4.63 9.69
C GLU A 53 0.08 -4.00 9.63
N ALA A 54 1.11 -4.81 9.41
CA ALA A 54 2.46 -4.32 9.25
C ALA A 54 2.59 -3.39 8.03
N THR A 55 1.98 -3.76 6.90
CA THR A 55 1.99 -2.96 5.67
C THR A 55 1.25 -1.64 5.86
N PHE A 56 0.07 -1.68 6.46
CA PHE A 56 -0.73 -0.48 6.68
C PHE A 56 -0.04 0.52 7.61
N VAL A 57 0.45 0.06 8.77
CA VAL A 57 1.17 0.91 9.72
C VAL A 57 2.42 1.52 9.07
N SER A 58 3.18 0.72 8.32
CA SER A 58 4.36 1.21 7.60
C SER A 58 4.02 2.33 6.62
N ILE A 59 2.96 2.16 5.82
CA ILE A 59 2.53 3.15 4.83
C ILE A 59 2.04 4.44 5.49
N VAL A 60 1.21 4.33 6.52
CA VAL A 60 0.66 5.50 7.25
C VAL A 60 1.78 6.29 7.92
N ASN A 61 2.74 5.62 8.56
CA ASN A 61 3.90 6.29 9.14
C ASN A 61 4.70 7.03 8.07
N LYS A 62 4.95 6.38 6.92
CA LYS A 62 5.71 6.98 5.84
C LYS A 62 4.99 8.16 5.19
N SER A 63 3.68 8.09 5.02
CA SER A 63 2.88 9.19 4.44
C SER A 63 2.80 10.38 5.38
N PHE A 64 2.68 10.15 6.69
CA PHE A 64 2.74 11.20 7.69
C PHE A 64 4.10 11.93 7.67
N LEU A 65 5.20 11.18 7.60
CA LEU A 65 6.55 11.75 7.51
C LEU A 65 6.79 12.50 6.19
N ALA A 66 6.20 12.06 5.09
CA ALA A 66 6.32 12.71 3.78
C ALA A 66 5.55 14.05 3.71
N GLY A 67 4.40 14.15 4.38
CA GLY A 67 3.59 15.38 4.44
C GLY A 67 4.03 16.39 5.50
N SER A 68 5.03 16.07 6.34
CA SER A 68 5.55 16.97 7.40
C SER A 68 6.66 17.91 6.91
N ARG A 69 6.73 18.20 5.60
CA ARG A 69 7.73 19.07 4.97
C ARG A 69 7.04 20.24 4.31
#